data_AF-S8ET61-F1
#
_entry.id   AF-S8ET61-F1
#
_cell.length_a   1.000
_cell.length_b   1.000
_cell.length_c   1.000
_cell.angle_alpha   90.00
_cell.angle_beta   90.00
_cell.angle_gamma   90.00
#
_symmetry.space_group_name_H-M   'P 1'
#
loop_
_entity.id
_entity.type
_entity.pdbx_description
1 polymer ?
#
loop_
_entity_poly.entity_id
_entity_poly.type
_entity_poly.pdbx_seq_one_letter_code
_entity_poly.pdbx_strand_id
1 'polypeptide(L)'
;SNLSKKIKPGQLLNKILNTQLTLTVGEALGTSREMSHSLTEALRYKRPTEIQENLVAATVLNRNRGALIHFTLECNGRPLNTLVDTGSQLNIMSKRVW
;
A
#
# COMPACT_ATOMS: atom_id res chain seq x y z
N SER A 1 -1.00 41.24 -42.02
CA SER A 1 -1.07 39.88 -41.42
C SER A 1 -2.53 39.47 -41.20
N ASN A 2 -3.21 39.01 -42.26
CA ASN A 2 -4.67 38.75 -42.24
C ASN A 2 -5.08 37.42 -41.56
N LEU A 3 -4.12 36.52 -41.31
CA LEU A 3 -4.36 35.22 -40.68
C LEU A 3 -4.73 35.34 -39.18
N SER A 4 -4.07 36.26 -38.47
CA SER A 4 -4.31 36.50 -37.03
C SER A 4 -5.73 37.01 -36.74
N LYS A 5 -6.35 37.73 -37.68
CA LYS A 5 -7.74 38.24 -37.54
C LYS A 5 -8.81 37.16 -37.73
N LYS A 6 -8.47 36.04 -38.39
CA LYS A 6 -9.39 34.92 -38.69
C LYS A 6 -9.44 33.88 -37.58
N ILE A 7 -8.38 33.76 -36.79
CA ILE A 7 -8.27 32.75 -35.74
C ILE A 7 -8.77 33.38 -34.44
N LYS A 8 -9.91 32.86 -33.94
CA LYS A 8 -10.41 33.23 -32.61
C LYS A 8 -9.52 32.56 -31.55
N PRO A 9 -8.77 33.31 -30.72
CA PRO A 9 -7.81 32.73 -29.77
C PRO A 9 -8.44 31.70 -28.83
N GLY A 10 -9.67 31.96 -28.35
CA GLY A 10 -10.40 31.03 -27.48
C GLY A 10 -10.75 29.70 -28.17
N GLN A 11 -11.05 29.72 -29.47
CA GLN A 11 -11.31 28.48 -30.24
C GLN A 11 -10.04 27.67 -30.46
N LEU A 12 -8.90 28.35 -30.65
CA LEU A 12 -7.60 27.69 -30.78
C LEU A 12 -7.14 27.09 -29.46
N LEU A 13 -7.27 27.83 -28.35
CA LEU A 13 -6.95 27.33 -27.02
C LEU A 13 -7.80 26.09 -26.69
N ASN A 14 -9.10 26.13 -26.96
CA ASN A 14 -9.97 24.97 -26.79
C ASN A 14 -9.51 23.78 -27.63
N LYS A 15 -9.06 23.99 -28.88
CA LYS A 15 -8.50 22.90 -29.69
C LYS A 15 -7.24 22.31 -29.07
N ILE A 16 -6.34 23.15 -28.56
CA ILE A 16 -5.10 22.71 -27.92
C ILE A 16 -5.41 21.92 -26.64
N LEU A 17 -6.27 22.45 -25.77
CA LEU A 17 -6.65 21.81 -24.51
C LEU A 17 -7.38 20.47 -24.71
N ASN A 18 -8.11 20.32 -25.82
CA ASN A 18 -8.80 19.07 -26.17
C ASN A 18 -7.99 18.15 -27.09
N THR A 19 -6.73 18.47 -27.36
CA THR A 19 -5.88 17.60 -28.19
C THR A 19 -5.55 16.32 -27.40
N GLN A 20 -5.84 15.16 -27.97
CA GLN A 20 -5.50 13.88 -27.35
C GLN A 20 -3.97 13.71 -27.38
N LEU A 21 -3.38 13.47 -26.20
CA LEU A 21 -1.97 13.17 -26.07
C LEU A 21 -1.80 11.74 -25.55
N THR A 22 -0.84 11.02 -26.11
CA THR A 22 -0.42 9.71 -25.60
C THR A 22 0.77 9.93 -24.68
N LEU A 23 0.65 9.48 -23.44
CA LEU A 23 1.67 9.58 -22.41
C LEU A 23 1.86 8.23 -21.73
N THR A 24 3.07 7.96 -21.26
CA THR A 24 3.30 6.86 -20.32
C THR A 24 2.71 7.22 -18.94
N VAL A 25 2.46 6.20 -18.13
CA VAL A 25 1.98 6.39 -16.75
C VAL A 25 2.98 7.21 -15.92
N GLY A 26 4.28 6.96 -16.10
CA GLY A 26 5.34 7.69 -15.39
C GLY A 26 5.38 9.18 -15.76
N GLU A 27 5.21 9.51 -17.04
CA GLU A 27 5.13 10.91 -17.49
C GLU A 27 3.88 11.60 -16.94
N ALA A 28 2.74 10.93 -16.92
CA ALA A 28 1.51 11.51 -16.35
C ALA A 28 1.69 11.79 -14.84
N LEU A 29 2.14 10.82 -14.06
CA LEU A 29 2.28 10.95 -12.61
C LEU A 29 3.41 11.91 -12.19
N GLY A 30 4.50 11.95 -12.96
CA GLY A 30 5.64 12.83 -12.71
C GLY A 30 5.32 14.33 -12.83
N THR A 31 4.22 14.68 -13.48
CA THR A 31 3.80 16.08 -13.67
C THR A 31 2.93 16.63 -12.54
N SER A 32 2.36 15.78 -11.68
CA SER A 32 1.52 16.21 -10.55
C SER A 32 1.71 15.35 -9.31
N ARG A 33 2.04 16.01 -8.21
CA ARG A 33 2.14 15.40 -6.87
C ARG A 33 0.80 14.82 -6.43
N GLU A 34 -0.30 15.51 -6.73
CA GLU A 34 -1.66 15.13 -6.37
C GLU A 34 -2.06 13.82 -7.06
N MET A 35 -1.81 13.69 -8.37
CA MET A 35 -2.07 12.44 -9.08
C MET A 35 -1.23 11.28 -8.54
N SER A 36 0.06 11.50 -8.28
CA SER A 36 0.95 10.52 -7.66
C SER A 36 0.44 10.07 -6.29
N HIS A 37 -0.02 11.02 -5.47
CA HIS A 37 -0.61 10.75 -4.17
C HIS A 37 -1.91 9.94 -4.29
N SER A 38 -2.82 10.33 -5.19
CA SER A 38 -4.07 9.59 -5.44
C SER A 38 -3.84 8.14 -5.84
N LEU A 39 -2.85 7.87 -6.71
CA LEU A 39 -2.49 6.51 -7.06
C LEU A 39 -1.94 5.73 -5.86
N THR A 40 -1.08 6.37 -5.06
CA THR A 40 -0.51 5.76 -3.85
C THR A 40 -1.61 5.39 -2.85
N GLU A 41 -2.62 6.24 -2.68
CA GLU A 41 -3.79 5.95 -1.83
C GLU A 41 -4.67 4.83 -2.39
N ALA A 42 -4.83 4.74 -3.72
CA ALA A 42 -5.57 3.67 -4.36
C ALA A 42 -4.88 2.31 -4.21
N LEU A 43 -3.54 2.30 -4.24
CA LEU A 43 -2.72 1.09 -4.05
C LEU A 43 -2.53 0.73 -2.57
N ARG A 44 -2.79 1.66 -1.65
CA ARG A 44 -2.61 1.42 -0.21
C ARG A 44 -3.53 0.29 0.24
N TYR A 45 -2.95 -0.72 0.86
CA TYR A 45 -3.70 -1.83 1.45
C TYR A 45 -4.67 -1.32 2.52
N LYS A 46 -5.96 -1.52 2.28
CA LYS A 46 -7.01 -1.25 3.26
C LYS A 46 -7.34 -2.56 3.97
N ARG A 47 -7.03 -2.63 5.26
CA ARG A 47 -7.45 -3.76 6.10
C ARG A 47 -8.98 -3.86 6.04
N PRO A 48 -9.55 -5.04 5.75
CA PRO A 48 -10.98 -5.24 5.87
C PRO A 48 -11.41 -4.88 7.29
N THR A 49 -12.36 -3.95 7.42
CA THR A 49 -12.96 -3.62 8.72
C THR A 49 -13.95 -4.74 9.02
N GLU A 50 -13.61 -5.61 9.97
CA GLU A 50 -14.56 -6.59 10.48
C GLU A 50 -15.76 -5.84 11.08
N ILE A 51 -16.96 -6.20 10.64
CA ILE A 51 -18.22 -5.71 11.21
C ILE A 51 -18.22 -6.14 12.67
N GLN A 52 -18.14 -5.18 13.59
CA GLN A 52 -18.16 -5.45 15.03
C GLN A 52 -19.57 -5.84 15.46
N GLU A 53 -19.86 -7.13 15.46
CA GLU A 53 -20.94 -7.68 16.29
C GLU A 53 -20.46 -7.69 17.75
N ASN A 54 -21.26 -7.13 18.66
CA ASN A 54 -21.00 -7.02 20.10
C ASN A 54 -20.40 -8.31 20.69
N LEU A 55 -19.11 -8.29 21.04
CA LEU A 55 -18.42 -9.41 21.66
C LEU A 55 -18.63 -9.41 23.17
N VAL A 56 -19.54 -10.27 23.63
CA VAL A 56 -19.58 -10.80 25.00
C VAL A 56 -18.26 -11.57 25.24
N ALA A 57 -17.66 -11.38 26.41
CA ALA A 57 -16.42 -12.02 26.82
C ALA A 57 -16.57 -13.55 26.90
N ALA A 58 -16.38 -14.24 25.78
CA ALA A 58 -16.27 -15.69 25.71
C ALA A 58 -14.92 -16.03 25.08
N THR A 59 -14.05 -16.65 25.89
CA THR A 59 -12.86 -17.44 25.52
C THR A 59 -12.06 -16.96 24.32
N VAL A 60 -10.84 -16.47 24.58
CA VAL A 60 -9.80 -16.16 23.58
C VAL A 60 -9.62 -17.33 22.61
N LEU A 61 -10.37 -17.30 21.52
CA LEU A 61 -10.12 -18.10 20.33
C LEU A 61 -9.12 -17.28 19.51
N ASN A 62 -7.89 -17.77 19.44
CA ASN A 62 -6.83 -17.23 18.58
C ASN A 62 -7.32 -17.19 17.12
N ARG A 63 -7.92 -16.07 16.72
CA ARG A 63 -8.43 -15.83 15.37
C ARG A 63 -7.43 -15.08 14.48
N ASN A 64 -6.13 -15.19 14.77
CA ASN A 64 -5.08 -14.71 13.89
C ASN A 64 -4.32 -15.90 13.30
N ARG A 65 -4.82 -16.45 12.18
CA ARG A 65 -4.00 -17.20 11.23
C ARG A 65 -3.40 -16.26 10.19
N GLY A 66 -2.81 -15.14 10.64
CA GLY A 66 -1.75 -14.53 9.84
C GLY A 66 -0.61 -15.55 9.81
N ALA A 67 -0.06 -15.85 8.63
CA ALA A 67 1.06 -16.77 8.51
C ALA A 67 2.26 -16.16 9.25
N LEU A 68 2.49 -16.56 10.50
CA LEU A 68 3.73 -16.24 11.20
C LEU A 68 4.87 -16.87 10.40
N ILE A 69 5.98 -16.15 10.29
CA ILE A 69 7.13 -16.68 9.57
C ILE A 69 7.83 -17.64 10.55
N HIS A 70 7.78 -18.92 10.20
CA HIS A 70 8.51 -19.96 10.92
C HIS A 70 9.89 -20.13 10.29
N PHE A 71 10.92 -20.22 11.13
CA PHE A 71 12.24 -20.63 10.70
C PHE A 71 12.91 -21.48 11.78
N THR A 72 13.87 -22.29 11.37
CA THR A 72 14.67 -23.10 12.29
C THR A 72 15.95 -22.36 12.63
N LEU A 73 16.20 -22.14 13.92
CA LEU A 73 17.44 -21.61 14.45
C LEU A 73 18.22 -22.74 15.12
N GLU A 74 19.54 -22.64 15.19
CA GLU A 74 20.36 -23.51 16.02
C GLU A 74 20.89 -22.73 17.24
N CYS A 75 20.74 -23.28 18.44
CA CYS A 75 21.35 -22.74 19.65
C CYS A 75 22.08 -23.88 20.38
N ASN A 76 23.39 -23.71 20.60
CA ASN A 76 24.23 -24.70 21.27
C ASN A 76 24.12 -26.12 20.65
N GLY A 77 24.09 -26.21 19.31
CA GLY A 77 23.96 -27.49 18.61
C GLY A 77 22.56 -28.09 18.61
N ARG A 78 21.55 -27.40 19.16
CA ARG A 78 20.16 -27.87 19.22
C ARG A 78 19.29 -27.03 18.28
N PRO A 79 18.49 -27.65 17.39
CA PRO A 79 17.56 -26.92 16.54
C PRO A 79 16.35 -26.43 17.35
N LEU A 80 15.89 -25.22 17.04
CA LEU A 80 14.74 -24.54 17.64
C LEU A 80 13.79 -24.09 16.55
N ASN A 81 12.50 -24.31 16.78
CA ASN A 81 11.46 -23.70 15.96
C ASN A 81 11.18 -22.30 16.49
N THR A 82 11.45 -21.27 15.69
CA THR A 82 11.30 -19.87 16.07
C THR A 82 10.26 -19.17 15.19
N LEU A 83 9.66 -18.13 15.75
CA LEU A 83 8.66 -17.29 15.10
C LEU A 83 9.27 -15.91 14.83
N VAL A 84 9.15 -15.39 13.61
CA VAL A 84 9.37 -13.96 13.32
C VAL A 84 8.03 -13.27 13.30
N ASP A 85 7.87 -12.31 14.21
CA ASP A 85 6.74 -11.38 14.24
C ASP A 85 7.28 -9.96 14.01
N THR A 86 6.98 -9.37 12.85
CA THR A 86 7.39 -8.00 12.50
C THR A 86 6.67 -6.93 13.32
N GLY A 87 5.62 -7.29 14.06
CA GLY A 87 4.92 -6.41 14.99
C GLY A 87 5.52 -6.39 16.41
N SER A 88 6.44 -7.31 16.71
CA SER A 88 7.06 -7.42 18.03
C SER A 88 8.25 -6.47 18.19
N GLN A 89 8.36 -5.83 19.36
CA GLN A 89 9.46 -4.89 19.69
C GLN A 89 10.63 -5.56 20.41
N LEU A 90 10.50 -6.84 20.79
CA LEU A 90 11.44 -7.56 21.63
C LEU A 90 11.62 -9.00 21.16
N ASN A 91 12.82 -9.53 21.40
CA ASN A 91 13.11 -10.94 21.25
C ASN A 91 12.75 -11.66 22.55
N ILE A 92 11.85 -12.64 22.47
CA ILE A 92 11.41 -13.43 23.62
C ILE A 92 11.92 -14.86 23.45
N MET A 93 12.65 -15.36 24.45
CA MET A 93 13.10 -16.75 24.51
C MET A 93 12.37 -17.48 25.63
N SER A 94 11.97 -18.73 25.36
CA SER A 94 11.38 -19.58 26.40
C SER A 94 12.43 -19.97 27.44
N LYS A 95 12.09 -19.87 28.74
CA LYS A 95 12.93 -20.36 29.84
C LYS A 95 13.20 -21.86 29.81
N ARG A 96 12.47 -22.63 29.00
CA ARG A 96 12.71 -24.07 28.82
C ARG A 96 13.87 -24.35 27.86
N VAL A 97 14.26 -23.33 27.11
CA VAL A 97 15.33 -23.37 26.10
C VAL A 97 16.58 -22.65 26.61
N TRP A 98 16.40 -21.53 27.32
CA TRP A 98 17.48 -20.80 28.00
C TRP A 98 18.08 -21.60 29.16
#